data_AF-F0XX38-F1
#
_entry.id   AF-F0XX38-F1
#
_cell.length_a   1.000
_cell.length_b   1.000
_cell.length_c   1.000
_cell.angle_alpha   90.00
_cell.angle_beta   90.00
_cell.angle_gamma   90.00
#
_symmetry.space_group_name_H-M   'P 1'
#
loop_
_entity.id
_entity.type
_entity.pdbx_description
1 polymer ?
#
loop_
_entity_poly.entity_id
_entity_poly.type
_entity_poly.pdbx_seq_one_letter_code
_entity_poly.pdbx_strand_id
1 'polypeptide(L)'
;MSEAKQPVVLNVYTVGHNKVLQELNYVVENFLGEGGVFHGAIEVCGHEHSFGGCRQNRCGIFTCEPKKCPMHTFRESFYLGDCGKSERQIHDVLESMKPEWMGPTYDLLRKNCCYFSEAFSLKLGTGKIPKWVNHLAHVGAILDTESKSVIHDLHSIEDAVENEGMEVWEFTHGKSAKTDAK
;
A
#
# COMPACT_ATOMS: atom_id res chain seq x y z
N MET A 1 0.86 -29.47 20.16
CA MET A 1 0.38 -29.16 18.79
C MET A 1 1.40 -28.21 18.19
N SER A 2 1.99 -28.51 17.04
CA SER A 2 2.92 -27.59 16.39
C SER A 2 2.17 -26.35 15.96
N GLU A 3 2.68 -25.18 16.33
CA GLU A 3 2.18 -23.88 15.88
C GLU A 3 2.19 -23.85 14.34
N ALA A 4 1.08 -23.44 13.72
CA ALA A 4 0.98 -23.40 12.27
C ALA A 4 1.93 -22.34 11.73
N LYS A 5 2.90 -22.73 10.92
CA LYS A 5 3.86 -21.80 10.31
C LYS A 5 3.34 -21.34 8.97
N GLN A 6 3.03 -20.05 8.87
CA GLN A 6 2.57 -19.41 7.63
C GLN A 6 3.67 -18.49 7.11
N PRO A 7 4.19 -18.71 5.88
CA PRO A 7 5.19 -17.82 5.31
C PRO A 7 4.58 -16.43 5.09
N VAL A 8 5.36 -15.40 5.43
CA VAL A 8 5.01 -14.00 5.19
C VAL A 8 5.97 -13.45 4.15
N VAL A 9 5.41 -12.91 3.08
CA VAL A 9 6.14 -12.36 1.94
C VAL A 9 5.71 -10.92 1.71
N LEU A 10 6.66 -10.01 1.53
CA LEU A 10 6.40 -8.68 1.02
C LEU A 10 6.50 -8.70 -0.51
N ASN A 11 5.43 -8.33 -1.19
CA ASN A 11 5.43 -8.07 -2.62
C ASN A 11 5.59 -6.57 -2.86
N VAL A 12 6.57 -6.21 -3.69
CA VAL A 12 6.89 -4.84 -4.07
C VAL A 12 6.50 -4.63 -5.53
N TYR A 13 5.88 -3.49 -5.79
CA TYR A 13 5.43 -3.08 -7.10
C TYR A 13 5.93 -1.69 -7.42
N THR A 14 6.11 -1.41 -8.71
CA THR A 14 6.23 -0.03 -9.21
C THR A 14 4.84 0.52 -9.47
N VAL A 15 4.63 1.79 -9.11
CA VAL A 15 3.35 2.47 -9.35
C VAL A 15 3.20 2.83 -10.84
N GLY A 16 2.08 2.40 -11.45
CA GLY A 16 1.50 2.99 -12.66
C GLY A 16 1.73 2.30 -14.01
N HIS A 17 0.62 2.07 -14.72
CA HIS A 17 0.52 2.15 -16.19
C HIS A 17 0.14 3.56 -16.68
N ASN A 18 -0.06 4.51 -15.77
CA ASN A 18 -0.53 5.87 -16.06
C ASN A 18 0.65 6.82 -16.31
N LYS A 19 0.54 7.66 -17.34
CA LYS A 19 1.63 8.58 -17.77
C LYS A 19 2.06 9.54 -16.67
N VAL A 20 1.13 9.98 -15.82
CA VAL A 20 1.43 10.87 -14.68
C VAL A 20 2.41 10.21 -13.71
N LEU A 21 2.22 8.93 -13.41
CA LEU A 21 3.06 8.16 -12.47
C LEU A 21 4.41 7.77 -13.08
N GLN A 22 4.49 7.63 -14.41
CA GLN A 22 5.77 7.45 -15.12
C GLN A 22 6.62 8.72 -15.08
N GLU A 23 6.02 9.89 -15.31
CA GLU A 23 6.70 11.20 -15.15
C GLU A 23 7.16 11.43 -13.70
N LEU A 24 6.43 10.89 -12.72
CA LEU A 24 6.80 10.96 -11.31
C LEU A 24 7.95 10.03 -10.93
N ASN A 25 8.00 8.80 -11.44
CA ASN A 25 9.21 7.98 -11.27
C ASN A 25 10.43 8.69 -11.84
N TYR A 26 10.28 9.39 -12.97
CA TYR A 26 11.34 10.23 -13.52
C TYR A 26 11.73 11.41 -12.60
N VAL A 27 10.77 12.13 -12.01
CA VAL A 27 11.07 13.22 -11.06
C VAL A 27 11.72 12.70 -9.77
N VAL A 28 11.19 11.61 -9.19
CA VAL A 28 11.69 11.01 -7.94
C VAL A 28 13.06 10.39 -8.15
N GLU A 29 13.28 9.66 -9.25
CA GLU A 29 14.61 9.11 -9.62
C GLU A 29 15.64 10.23 -9.85
N ASN A 30 15.26 11.32 -10.52
CA ASN A 30 16.20 12.43 -10.80
C ASN A 30 16.50 13.32 -9.59
N PHE A 31 15.56 13.52 -8.65
CA PHE A 31 15.78 14.37 -7.48
C PHE A 31 16.32 13.64 -6.26
N LEU A 32 16.11 12.33 -6.14
CA LEU A 32 16.32 11.60 -4.88
C LEU A 32 17.39 10.51 -4.98
N GLY A 33 18.01 10.37 -6.15
CA GLY A 33 19.25 9.62 -6.36
C GLY A 33 19.08 8.11 -6.38
N GLU A 34 18.29 7.53 -5.48
CA GLU A 34 18.00 6.09 -5.40
C GLU A 34 16.66 5.85 -4.66
N GLY A 35 15.54 5.87 -5.40
CA GLY A 35 14.22 5.55 -4.83
C GLY A 35 13.08 5.93 -5.76
N GLY A 36 12.02 5.11 -5.79
CA GLY A 36 10.80 5.32 -6.58
C GLY A 36 9.56 5.24 -5.70
N VAL A 37 8.39 5.63 -6.24
CA VAL A 37 7.09 5.38 -5.57
C VAL A 37 6.80 3.90 -5.68
N PHE A 38 7.05 3.19 -4.57
CA PHE A 38 6.76 1.77 -4.46
C PHE A 38 5.41 1.53 -3.82
N HIS A 39 4.74 0.50 -4.29
CA HIS A 39 3.61 -0.08 -3.59
C HIS A 39 4.04 -1.36 -2.90
N GLY A 40 3.71 -1.49 -1.62
CA GLY A 40 3.99 -2.67 -0.80
C GLY A 40 2.71 -3.41 -0.42
N ALA A 41 2.76 -4.73 -0.46
CA ALA A 41 1.68 -5.59 0.00
C ALA A 41 2.22 -6.82 0.72
N ILE A 42 1.54 -7.28 1.77
CA ILE A 42 1.92 -8.48 2.53
C ILE A 42 1.09 -9.66 2.06
N GLU A 43 1.77 -10.67 1.53
CA GLU A 43 1.22 -11.98 1.23
C GLU A 43 1.39 -12.91 2.44
N VAL A 44 0.28 -13.49 2.90
CA VAL A 44 0.22 -14.50 3.95
C VAL A 44 -1.05 -15.34 3.78
N CYS A 45 -0.97 -16.65 4.07
CA CYS A 45 -2.10 -17.58 3.88
C CYS A 45 -2.71 -17.54 2.47
N GLY A 46 -1.89 -17.36 1.43
CA GLY A 46 -2.31 -17.34 0.03
C GLY A 46 -3.06 -16.08 -0.41
N HIS A 47 -3.16 -15.08 0.46
CA HIS A 47 -3.83 -13.80 0.19
C HIS A 47 -2.83 -12.66 0.34
N GLU A 48 -2.96 -11.66 -0.53
CA GLU A 48 -2.14 -10.46 -0.47
C GLU A 48 -2.96 -9.28 0.03
N HIS A 49 -2.44 -8.59 1.04
CA HIS A 49 -3.11 -7.49 1.75
C HIS A 49 -2.33 -6.20 1.60
N SER A 50 -3.02 -5.11 1.30
CA SER A 50 -2.44 -3.77 1.25
C SER A 50 -3.43 -2.71 1.70
N PHE A 51 -2.99 -1.45 1.68
CA PHE A 51 -3.76 -0.28 2.08
C PHE A 51 -3.81 0.74 0.93
N GLY A 52 -5.03 1.20 0.62
CA GLY A 52 -5.28 2.18 -0.43
C GLY A 52 -6.14 3.34 0.05
N GLY A 53 -6.01 4.48 -0.64
CA GLY A 53 -6.82 5.67 -0.39
C GLY A 53 -8.25 5.53 -0.91
N CYS A 54 -9.20 6.16 -0.22
CA CYS A 54 -10.59 6.23 -0.65
C CYS A 54 -11.27 7.43 0.02
N ARG A 55 -12.02 8.24 -0.74
CA ARG A 55 -12.75 9.41 -0.20
C ARG A 55 -13.94 9.03 0.69
N GLN A 56 -14.44 7.81 0.55
CA GLN A 56 -15.55 7.33 1.37
C GLN A 56 -15.06 6.98 2.77
N ASN A 57 -15.87 7.25 3.79
CA ASN A 57 -15.55 6.92 5.18
C ASN A 57 -15.62 5.41 5.46
N ARG A 58 -14.65 4.66 4.96
CA ARG A 58 -14.56 3.20 5.05
C ARG A 58 -13.11 2.73 5.17
N CYS A 59 -12.93 1.48 5.58
CA CYS A 59 -11.61 0.86 5.68
C CYS A 59 -10.91 0.86 4.31
N GLY A 60 -9.62 1.24 4.30
CA GLY A 60 -8.77 1.21 3.11
C GLY A 60 -7.94 -0.07 2.99
N ILE A 61 -7.98 -0.97 3.98
CA ILE A 61 -7.36 -2.30 3.86
C ILE A 61 -8.15 -3.11 2.82
N PHE A 62 -7.43 -3.65 1.85
CA PHE A 62 -8.00 -4.52 0.83
C PHE A 62 -7.15 -5.79 0.63
N THR A 63 -7.73 -6.75 -0.09
CA THR A 63 -7.09 -8.03 -0.40
C THR A 63 -7.17 -8.29 -1.90
N CYS A 64 -6.13 -8.88 -2.47
CA CYS A 64 -6.11 -9.36 -3.85
C CYS A 64 -5.37 -10.71 -3.96
N GLU A 65 -5.36 -11.25 -5.18
CA GLU A 65 -4.49 -12.39 -5.48
C GLU A 65 -3.02 -11.97 -5.38
N PRO A 66 -2.15 -12.86 -4.85
CA PRO A 66 -0.71 -12.59 -4.77
C PRO A 66 -0.10 -12.14 -6.08
N LYS A 67 0.72 -11.09 -6.03
CA LYS A 67 1.46 -10.54 -7.19
C LYS A 67 0.56 -9.95 -8.27
N LYS A 68 -0.71 -9.70 -7.96
CA LYS A 68 -1.73 -9.18 -8.88
C LYS A 68 -2.45 -7.97 -8.30
N CYS A 69 -1.78 -7.17 -7.47
CA CYS A 69 -2.36 -5.91 -7.01
C CYS A 69 -2.76 -5.06 -8.24
N PRO A 70 -4.05 -4.72 -8.40
CA PRO A 70 -4.52 -4.02 -9.59
C PRO A 70 -3.84 -2.66 -9.74
N MET A 71 -3.70 -2.18 -10.99
CA MET A 71 -3.09 -0.88 -11.33
C MET A 71 -1.58 -0.76 -11.03
N HIS A 72 -0.95 -1.81 -10.51
CA HIS A 72 0.46 -1.84 -10.17
C HIS A 72 1.21 -2.86 -11.04
N THR A 73 2.50 -2.63 -11.26
CA THR A 73 3.36 -3.59 -11.97
C THR A 73 4.26 -4.28 -10.95
N PHE A 74 4.10 -5.61 -10.83
CA PHE A 74 4.88 -6.41 -9.89
C PHE A 74 6.38 -6.31 -10.23
N ARG A 75 7.19 -6.08 -9.19
CA ARG A 75 8.64 -5.96 -9.30
C ARG A 75 9.35 -7.17 -8.71
N GLU A 76 9.17 -7.41 -7.42
CA GLU A 76 9.91 -8.44 -6.69
C GLU A 76 9.24 -8.81 -5.35
N SER A 77 9.72 -9.89 -4.74
CA SER A 77 9.20 -10.42 -3.47
C SER A 77 10.34 -10.58 -2.45
N PHE A 78 10.04 -10.30 -1.18
CA PHE A 78 10.94 -10.54 -0.04
C PHE A 78 10.28 -11.46 0.97
N TYR A 79 10.91 -12.61 1.23
CA TYR A 79 10.51 -13.45 2.35
C TYR A 79 10.89 -12.78 3.67
N LEU A 80 9.90 -12.52 4.53
CA LEU A 80 10.11 -11.85 5.81
C LEU A 80 10.25 -12.83 6.98
N GLY A 81 9.82 -14.08 6.80
CA GLY A 81 9.85 -15.10 7.83
C GLY A 81 8.53 -15.87 7.93
N ASP A 82 8.47 -16.82 8.84
CA ASP A 82 7.24 -17.55 9.16
C ASP A 82 6.56 -16.93 10.37
N CYS A 83 5.25 -16.68 10.28
CA CYS A 83 4.45 -16.37 11.46
C CYS A 83 3.85 -17.66 12.06
N GLY A 84 3.78 -17.72 13.39
CA GLY A 84 3.14 -18.82 14.12
C GLY A 84 1.60 -18.71 14.22
N LYS A 85 1.01 -17.71 13.58
CA LYS A 85 -0.43 -17.46 13.69
C LYS A 85 -1.20 -18.39 12.75
N SER A 86 -2.31 -18.93 13.24
CA SER A 86 -3.31 -19.56 12.38
C SER A 86 -3.98 -18.51 11.49
N GLU A 87 -4.59 -18.96 10.38
CA GLU A 87 -5.35 -18.11 9.47
C GLU A 87 -6.41 -17.27 10.19
N ARG A 88 -7.11 -17.86 11.17
CA ARG A 88 -8.07 -17.13 12.03
C ARG A 88 -7.41 -16.01 12.83
N GLN A 89 -6.26 -16.28 13.44
CA GLN A 89 -5.53 -15.25 14.19
C GLN A 89 -5.00 -14.14 13.28
N ILE A 90 -4.62 -14.47 12.04
CA ILE A 90 -4.19 -13.47 11.03
C ILE A 90 -5.38 -12.59 10.63
N HIS A 91 -6.56 -13.19 10.40
CA HIS A 91 -7.79 -12.45 10.19
C HIS A 91 -8.12 -11.52 11.37
N ASP A 92 -8.03 -12.01 12.60
CA ASP A 92 -8.29 -11.19 13.80
C ASP A 92 -7.29 -10.01 13.92
N VAL A 93 -6.03 -10.21 13.51
CA VAL A 93 -5.05 -9.11 13.41
C VAL A 93 -5.51 -8.07 12.39
N LEU A 94 -5.91 -8.47 11.18
CA LEU A 94 -6.42 -7.55 10.16
C LEU A 94 -7.64 -6.77 10.64
N GLU A 95 -8.63 -7.44 11.24
CA GLU A 95 -9.82 -6.77 11.81
C GLU A 95 -9.43 -5.74 12.87
N SER A 96 -8.46 -6.06 13.73
CA SER A 96 -7.97 -5.12 14.77
C SER A 96 -7.30 -3.88 14.19
N MET A 97 -6.77 -3.97 12.96
CA MET A 97 -6.11 -2.86 12.28
C MET A 97 -7.11 -1.93 11.58
N LYS A 98 -8.24 -2.43 11.09
CA LYS A 98 -9.19 -1.65 10.28
C LYS A 98 -9.54 -0.25 10.82
N PRO A 99 -9.79 -0.03 12.13
CA PRO A 99 -10.12 1.29 12.66
C PRO A 99 -9.00 2.33 12.46
N GLU A 100 -7.75 1.89 12.43
CA GLU A 100 -6.58 2.75 12.22
C GLU A 100 -6.32 2.99 10.73
N TRP A 101 -6.77 2.12 9.83
CA TRP A 101 -6.45 2.14 8.40
C TRP A 101 -7.69 2.47 7.56
N MET A 102 -8.29 3.62 7.84
CA MET A 102 -9.41 4.17 7.09
C MET A 102 -8.93 4.82 5.79
N GLY A 103 -9.63 4.59 4.69
CA GLY A 103 -9.30 5.09 3.35
C GLY A 103 -9.06 6.61 3.30
N PRO A 104 -9.88 7.45 3.96
CA PRO A 104 -9.67 8.91 3.97
C PRO A 104 -8.42 9.36 4.75
N THR A 105 -7.74 8.44 5.44
CA THR A 105 -6.51 8.73 6.19
C THR A 105 -5.25 8.33 5.42
N TYR A 106 -5.40 7.88 4.16
CA TYR A 106 -4.26 7.60 3.31
C TYR A 106 -3.50 8.89 3.03
N ASP A 107 -2.20 8.85 3.26
CA ASP A 107 -1.27 9.94 2.98
C ASP A 107 -0.05 9.31 2.31
N LEU A 108 0.27 9.77 1.10
CA LEU A 108 1.34 9.21 0.28
C LEU A 108 2.68 9.17 1.02
N LEU A 109 2.95 10.15 1.87
CA LEU A 109 4.22 10.35 2.54
C LEU A 109 4.24 9.83 3.97
N ARG A 110 3.10 9.86 4.67
CA ARG A 110 3.03 9.65 6.11
C ARG A 110 2.21 8.44 6.52
N LYS A 111 1.34 7.92 5.64
CA LYS A 111 0.45 6.80 5.93
C LYS A 111 -0.04 6.12 4.65
N ASN A 112 0.86 5.35 4.05
CA ASN A 112 0.64 4.67 2.77
C ASN A 112 0.68 3.13 2.91
N CYS A 113 0.63 2.43 1.77
CA CYS A 113 0.71 0.97 1.69
C CYS A 113 2.00 0.34 2.29
N CYS A 114 3.14 1.02 2.21
CA CYS A 114 4.41 0.55 2.78
C CYS A 114 4.38 0.62 4.31
N TYR A 115 3.84 1.71 4.87
CA TYR A 115 3.61 1.82 6.32
C TYR A 115 2.63 0.75 6.82
N PHE A 116 1.56 0.48 6.07
CA PHE A 116 0.64 -0.61 6.40
C PHE A 116 1.36 -1.96 6.40
N SER A 117 2.16 -2.23 5.36
CA SER A 117 2.90 -3.48 5.22
C SER A 117 3.88 -3.70 6.37
N GLU A 118 4.59 -2.65 6.80
CA GLU A 118 5.47 -2.71 7.98
C GLU A 118 4.67 -2.94 9.28
N ALA A 119 3.57 -2.22 9.49
CA ALA A 119 2.74 -2.39 10.68
C ALA A 119 2.15 -3.81 10.75
N PHE A 120 1.71 -4.36 9.61
CA PHE A 120 1.14 -5.69 9.54
C PHE A 120 2.20 -6.78 9.73
N SER A 121 3.37 -6.68 9.09
CA SER A 121 4.47 -7.63 9.28
C SER A 121 4.94 -7.69 10.74
N LEU A 122 4.99 -6.52 11.41
CA LEU A 122 5.29 -6.45 12.84
C LEU A 122 4.23 -7.14 13.71
N LYS A 123 2.93 -6.95 13.43
CA LYS A 123 1.85 -7.64 14.14
C LYS A 123 1.81 -9.15 13.87
N LEU A 124 2.28 -9.59 12.70
CA LEU A 124 2.48 -11.00 12.37
C LEU A 124 3.71 -11.61 13.06
N GLY A 125 4.67 -10.78 13.48
CA GLY A 125 5.87 -11.20 14.20
C GLY A 125 7.07 -11.52 13.30
N THR A 126 7.05 -11.09 12.02
CA THR A 126 8.13 -11.36 11.05
C THR A 126 9.12 -10.20 10.89
N GLY A 127 8.91 -9.09 11.61
CA GLY A 127 9.85 -7.97 11.66
C GLY A 127 9.52 -6.85 10.67
N LYS A 128 10.52 -6.00 10.38
CA LYS A 128 10.37 -4.82 9.52
C LYS A 128 10.61 -5.16 8.05
N ILE A 129 9.98 -4.40 7.16
CA ILE A 129 10.25 -4.47 5.71
C ILE A 129 11.60 -3.80 5.36
N PRO A 130 12.19 -4.08 4.19
CA PRO A 130 13.41 -3.41 3.75
C PRO A 130 13.24 -1.88 3.71
N LYS A 131 14.20 -1.15 4.31
CA LYS A 131 14.10 0.31 4.50
C LYS A 131 13.86 1.09 3.20
N TRP A 132 14.47 0.64 2.10
CA TRP A 132 14.35 1.30 0.80
C TRP A 132 12.93 1.19 0.20
N VAL A 133 12.12 0.21 0.63
CA VAL A 133 10.71 0.13 0.21
C VAL A 133 9.91 1.27 0.83
N ASN A 134 10.34 1.79 1.98
CA ASN A 134 9.70 2.89 2.70
C ASN A 134 10.39 4.25 2.43
N HIS A 135 11.24 4.36 1.40
CA HIS A 135 12.10 5.54 1.21
C HIS A 135 11.33 6.80 0.79
N LEU A 136 10.17 6.69 0.12
CA LEU A 136 9.38 7.88 -0.25
C LEU A 136 8.89 8.65 0.99
N ALA A 137 8.58 7.93 2.06
CA ALA A 137 8.17 8.52 3.31
C ALA A 137 9.28 9.33 4.01
N HIS A 138 10.53 8.86 3.88
CA HIS A 138 11.70 9.61 4.34
C HIS A 138 11.89 10.91 3.56
N VAL A 139 11.53 10.91 2.28
CA VAL A 139 11.64 12.10 1.42
C VAL A 139 10.56 13.13 1.74
N GLY A 140 9.34 12.70 2.06
CA GLY A 140 8.28 13.61 2.51
C GLY A 140 8.66 14.44 3.75
N ALA A 141 9.43 13.85 4.67
CA ALA A 141 9.97 14.55 5.84
C ALA A 141 11.06 15.58 5.47
N ILE A 142 11.75 15.41 4.35
CA ILE A 142 12.77 16.35 3.84
C ILE A 142 12.09 17.49 3.04
N LEU A 143 11.03 17.18 2.29
CA LEU A 143 10.34 18.13 1.42
C LEU A 143 9.42 19.13 2.13
N ASP A 144 9.06 18.85 3.39
CA ASP A 144 8.24 19.73 4.24
C ASP A 144 8.91 21.10 4.52
N THR A 145 10.13 21.33 4.01
CA THR A 145 10.89 22.54 4.32
C THR A 145 11.07 23.57 3.20
N GLU A 146 11.11 23.28 1.89
CA GLU A 146 11.64 24.32 0.96
C GLU A 146 11.14 24.36 -0.52
N SER A 147 10.10 23.65 -1.01
CA SER A 147 9.73 23.75 -2.46
C SER A 147 8.24 23.68 -2.82
N LYS A 148 7.68 24.80 -3.28
CA LYS A 148 6.26 24.93 -3.71
C LYS A 148 5.90 24.11 -4.95
N SER A 149 6.81 23.89 -5.89
CA SER A 149 6.55 23.07 -7.09
C SER A 149 6.33 21.60 -6.69
N VAL A 150 7.16 21.10 -5.77
CA VAL A 150 7.07 19.72 -5.28
C VAL A 150 5.75 19.48 -4.54
N ILE A 151 5.26 20.46 -3.77
CA ILE A 151 3.95 20.37 -3.10
C ILE A 151 2.80 20.29 -4.11
N HIS A 152 2.84 21.06 -5.20
CA HIS A 152 1.82 20.97 -6.25
C HIS A 152 1.82 19.61 -6.95
N ASP A 153 3.01 19.07 -7.23
CA ASP A 153 3.15 17.75 -7.82
C ASP A 153 2.65 16.67 -6.85
N LEU A 154 2.95 16.78 -5.55
CA LEU A 154 2.44 15.89 -4.50
C LEU A 154 0.91 15.84 -4.42
N HIS A 155 0.21 16.98 -4.45
CA HIS A 155 -1.26 16.98 -4.47
C HIS A 155 -1.82 16.29 -5.72
N SER A 156 -1.18 16.49 -6.87
CA SER A 156 -1.58 15.81 -8.11
C SER A 156 -1.37 14.28 -8.02
N ILE A 157 -0.38 13.84 -7.25
CA ILE A 157 -0.17 12.42 -6.94
C ILE A 157 -1.25 11.90 -6.00
N GLU A 158 -1.57 12.64 -4.93
CA GLU A 158 -2.61 12.25 -4.00
C GLU A 158 -3.94 12.03 -4.73
N ASP A 159 -4.32 12.95 -5.62
CA ASP A 159 -5.49 12.79 -6.47
C ASP A 159 -5.41 11.54 -7.38
N ALA A 160 -4.24 11.24 -7.96
CA ALA A 160 -4.05 10.06 -8.80
C ALA A 160 -4.12 8.75 -8.00
N VAL A 161 -3.48 8.70 -6.83
CA VAL A 161 -3.47 7.53 -5.93
C VAL A 161 -4.85 7.31 -5.31
N GLU A 162 -5.57 8.37 -4.98
CA GLU A 162 -6.97 8.30 -4.56
C GLU A 162 -7.86 7.70 -5.65
N ASN A 163 -7.70 8.14 -6.90
CA ASN A 163 -8.45 7.59 -8.03
C ASN A 163 -8.12 6.10 -8.25
N GLU A 164 -6.86 5.71 -8.17
CA GLU A 164 -6.47 4.29 -8.25
C GLU A 164 -7.03 3.47 -7.08
N GLY A 165 -7.04 4.02 -5.85
CA GLY A 165 -7.62 3.37 -4.69
C GLY A 165 -9.14 3.14 -4.83
N MET A 166 -9.84 4.07 -5.49
CA MET A 166 -11.25 3.89 -5.88
C MET A 166 -11.41 2.76 -6.92
N GLU A 167 -10.56 2.71 -7.94
CA GLU A 167 -10.60 1.66 -8.98
C GLU A 167 -10.26 0.27 -8.43
N VAL A 168 -9.24 0.17 -7.58
CA VAL A 168 -8.88 -1.07 -6.86
C VAL A 168 -10.06 -1.55 -6.03
N TRP A 169 -10.78 -0.62 -5.38
CA TRP A 169 -11.96 -0.97 -4.62
C TRP A 169 -13.09 -1.52 -5.51
N GLU A 170 -13.41 -0.84 -6.60
CA GLU A 170 -14.42 -1.32 -7.56
C GLU A 170 -14.05 -2.70 -8.14
N PHE A 171 -12.76 -2.94 -8.39
CA PHE A 171 -12.28 -4.22 -8.88
C PHE A 171 -12.41 -5.34 -7.85
N THR A 172 -11.99 -5.09 -6.61
CA THR A 172 -11.96 -6.10 -5.53
C THR A 172 -13.33 -6.40 -4.94
N HIS A 173 -14.27 -5.45 -4.93
CA HIS A 173 -15.58 -5.58 -4.30
C HIS A 173 -16.76 -5.54 -5.28
N GLY A 174 -16.48 -5.39 -6.58
CA GLY A 174 -17.47 -5.21 -7.63
C GLY A 174 -18.02 -3.77 -7.67
N LYS A 175 -18.39 -3.30 -8.86
CA LYS A 175 -19.03 -1.99 -9.02
C LYS A 175 -20.32 -1.94 -8.22
N SER A 176 -20.42 -1.00 -7.27
CA SER A 176 -21.71 -0.65 -6.69
C SER A 176 -22.58 -0.12 -7.84
N ALA A 177 -23.69 -0.82 -8.13
CA ALA A 177 -24.67 -0.33 -9.08
C ALA A 177 -25.06 1.09 -8.66
N LYS A 178 -24.83 2.07 -9.55
CA LYS A 178 -25.40 3.40 -9.41
C LYS A 178 -26.89 3.20 -9.14
N THR A 179 -27.33 3.54 -7.94
CA THR A 179 -28.74 3.73 -7.68
C THR A 179 -29.09 5.01 -8.40
N ASP A 180 -29.67 4.87 -9.59
CA ASP A 180 -30.32 5.97 -10.29
C ASP A 180 -31.42 6.51 -9.36
N ALA A 181 -31.11 7.59 -8.66
CA ALA A 181 -32.11 8.41 -7.99
C ALA A 181 -32.69 9.36 -9.04
N LYS A 182 -33.98 9.12 -9.28
CA LYS A 182 -34.90 9.74 -10.23
C LYS A 182 -35.06 11.25 -10.04
#